data_AF-J3L5L4-F1
#
_entry.id   AF-J3L5L4-F1
#
_cell.length_a   1.000
_cell.length_b   1.000
_cell.length_c   1.000
_cell.angle_alpha   90.00
_cell.angle_beta   90.00
_cell.angle_gamma   90.00
#
_symmetry.space_group_name_H-M   'P 1'
#
loop_
_entity.id
_entity.type
_entity.pdbx_description
1 polymer ?
#
loop_
_entity_poly.entity_id
_entity_poly.type
_entity_poly.pdbx_seq_one_letter_code
_entity_poly.pdbx_strand_id
1 'polypeptide(L)'
;MGASGSGKSTLIDALANRISRDSLKGSVTLNGEALTGNIIKSISAYVMQDDLLFPMLTVTETLSFAAEFRLPRSLPATKKRARVQTLIDQLGLRAAENTIIGDEGHRGVSGGERRRVSIGTDIIHDPILLFLDEPTSGLDSTSAFMVVQVLRSIAASGSIVITSIHQPSHRILVLLDRLILLSGGRTVFSGPPSAIPAYFAEFGYPVPDDENRAEFALDLIREFESSPTGTTPLVHFNQKWQLMHAARHYPADAPWEPTMSLKEAITTSISRGKLVSGSDVAGEAASMHTYANPFWVEMKVLTKRSAINTRRMPELFLIRLGAVVITGAILATVFYKLDQSPKGAQERLGFFAFAMSTMFYTCADALPVFLQERYIFLRETAYGAYRRTSYVLSNAIVSFPPLVVLSLAFAFTTFFAVGLAGGVSGFTFYTLAILASFWAGSGFVTFLSGVIPHVMIGYTVVVAVLAYFLLFSGFFINRDRIPQYWIWFHYLSLVKYPFEGVLQNEFARGGECFVRGTQMFDNSPLAMMPDAVKTRVLASIGSALGVKIGPNTCVMTGHNVLREAAVTQLGKWECLLVTAAWGFFFRLLFYFSLVLGSKNKRR
;
A
#
# COMPACT_ATOMS: atom_id res chain seq x y z
N MET A 1 28.06 12.37 13.22
CA MET A 1 28.29 11.09 13.92
C MET A 1 27.98 11.27 15.40
N GLY A 2 27.89 10.16 16.13
CA GLY A 2 27.54 10.16 17.55
C GLY A 2 26.90 8.83 17.94
N ALA A 3 26.94 8.49 19.23
CA ALA A 3 26.33 7.27 19.77
C ALA A 3 24.83 7.17 19.46
N SER A 4 24.23 5.99 19.65
CA SER A 4 22.78 5.85 19.57
C SER A 4 22.10 6.78 20.59
N GLY A 5 21.01 7.44 20.19
CA GLY A 5 20.33 8.44 21.03
C GLY A 5 20.98 9.83 21.12
N SER A 6 22.12 10.07 20.46
CA SER A 6 22.79 11.39 20.46
C SER A 6 22.05 12.53 19.75
N GLY A 7 20.95 12.25 19.04
CA GLY A 7 20.16 13.25 18.31
C GLY A 7 20.52 13.43 16.83
N LYS A 8 21.25 12.48 16.22
CA LYS A 8 21.64 12.53 14.79
C LYS A 8 20.44 12.65 13.85
N SER A 9 19.54 11.67 13.88
CA SER A 9 18.34 11.63 13.03
C SER A 9 17.43 12.83 13.31
N THR A 10 17.26 13.19 14.59
CA THR A 10 16.50 14.37 15.01
C THR A 10 17.05 15.66 14.41
N LEU A 11 18.37 15.84 14.36
CA LEU A 11 18.99 17.01 13.73
C LEU A 11 18.73 17.03 12.22
N ILE A 12 18.90 15.90 11.53
CA ILE A 12 18.65 15.81 10.09
C ILE A 12 17.16 16.07 9.77
N ASP A 13 16.25 15.52 10.58
CA ASP A 13 14.81 15.76 10.46
C ASP A 13 14.43 17.22 10.71
N ALA A 14 15.08 17.88 11.67
CA ALA A 14 14.90 19.31 11.91
C ALA A 14 15.36 20.14 10.70
N LEU A 15 16.55 19.86 10.17
CA LEU A 15 17.11 20.55 9.00
C LEU A 15 16.28 20.31 7.72
N ALA A 16 15.71 19.12 7.57
CA ALA A 16 14.82 18.77 6.47
C ALA A 16 13.37 19.29 6.67
N ASN A 17 13.09 20.07 7.72
CA ASN A 17 11.78 20.64 8.05
C ASN A 17 10.69 19.54 8.19
N ARG A 18 11.04 18.42 8.84
CA ARG A 18 10.16 17.28 9.14
C ARG A 18 9.62 17.27 10.57
N ILE A 19 10.22 18.07 11.47
CA ILE A 19 9.76 18.28 12.84
C ILE A 19 8.88 19.53 12.92
N SER A 20 7.90 19.54 13.82
CA SER A 20 7.01 20.70 14.03
C SER A 20 7.81 21.93 14.47
N ARG A 21 7.53 23.08 13.85
CA ARG A 21 8.23 24.35 14.16
C ARG A 21 8.10 24.76 15.62
N ASP A 22 6.96 24.47 16.25
CA ASP A 22 6.71 24.82 17.66
C ASP A 22 7.65 24.09 18.64
N SER A 23 8.23 22.97 18.20
CA SER A 23 9.20 22.20 18.99
C SER A 23 10.66 22.57 18.73
N LEU A 24 10.93 23.50 17.80
CA LEU A 24 12.26 23.91 17.40
C LEU A 24 12.59 25.33 17.89
N LYS A 25 13.85 25.54 18.29
CA LYS A 25 14.40 26.86 18.64
C LYS A 25 15.59 27.18 17.74
N GLY A 26 15.74 28.45 17.37
CA GLY A 26 16.79 28.92 16.46
C GLY A 26 16.28 29.14 15.03
N SER A 27 17.21 29.41 14.11
CA SER A 27 16.92 29.63 12.69
C SER A 27 17.86 28.81 11.81
N VAL A 28 17.37 28.39 10.64
CA VAL A 28 18.15 27.72 9.61
C VAL A 28 18.08 28.58 8.36
N THR A 29 19.24 28.99 7.86
CA THR A 29 19.36 29.81 6.65
C THR A 29 20.13 29.06 5.57
N LEU A 30 19.82 29.37 4.31
CA LEU A 30 20.59 28.95 3.15
C LEU A 30 20.94 30.21 2.36
N ASN A 31 22.23 30.48 2.18
CA ASN A 31 22.71 31.74 1.60
C ASN A 31 22.12 32.99 2.28
N GLY A 32 21.95 32.95 3.60
CA GLY A 32 21.48 34.08 4.42
C GLY A 32 19.97 34.22 4.49
N GLU A 33 19.22 33.50 3.65
CA GLU A 33 17.77 33.54 3.63
C GLU A 33 17.15 32.40 4.46
N ALA A 34 16.08 32.71 5.19
CA ALA A 34 15.35 31.72 5.97
C ALA A 34 14.59 30.77 5.04
N LEU A 35 14.78 29.46 5.24
CA LEU A 35 14.16 28.47 4.39
C LEU A 35 12.67 28.28 4.73
N THR A 36 11.79 28.58 3.76
CA THR A 36 10.36 28.23 3.87
C THR A 36 10.11 26.77 3.46
N GLY A 37 9.11 26.14 4.08
CA GLY A 37 8.90 24.68 3.95
C GLY A 37 8.57 24.18 2.54
N ASN A 38 8.04 25.02 1.65
CA ASN A 38 7.77 24.65 0.26
C ASN A 38 9.04 24.67 -0.60
N ILE A 39 9.90 25.67 -0.40
CA ILE A 39 11.17 25.79 -1.12
C ILE A 39 12.08 24.61 -0.77
N ILE A 40 12.25 24.29 0.52
CA ILE A 40 13.05 23.12 0.97
C ILE A 40 12.60 21.86 0.25
N LYS A 41 11.29 21.57 0.20
CA LYS A 41 10.78 20.34 -0.42
C LYS A 41 11.09 20.24 -1.92
N SER A 42 11.20 21.37 -2.60
CA SER A 42 11.48 21.41 -4.04
C SER A 42 12.97 21.29 -4.37
N ILE A 43 13.84 21.79 -3.49
CA ILE A 43 15.29 21.82 -3.73
C ILE A 43 16.05 20.70 -3.01
N SER A 44 15.38 19.94 -2.15
CA SER A 44 15.98 18.90 -1.32
C SER A 44 15.39 17.51 -1.54
N ALA A 45 16.21 16.50 -1.25
CA ALA A 45 15.78 15.12 -1.12
C ALA A 45 16.15 14.57 0.26
N TYR A 46 15.32 13.67 0.77
CA TYR A 46 15.55 12.98 2.04
C TYR A 46 15.46 11.48 1.84
N VAL A 47 16.56 10.78 2.11
CA VAL A 47 16.69 9.32 2.02
C VAL A 47 16.55 8.73 3.42
N MET A 48 15.54 7.88 3.60
CA MET A 48 15.28 7.18 4.87
C MET A 48 16.27 6.03 5.09
N GLN A 49 16.37 5.55 6.34
CA GLN A 49 17.17 4.37 6.68
C GLN A 49 16.70 3.10 5.96
N ASP A 50 15.38 2.88 5.88
CA ASP A 50 14.82 1.69 5.23
C ASP A 50 14.72 1.80 3.70
N ASP A 51 15.14 0.73 3.01
CA ASP A 51 15.05 0.62 1.54
C ASP A 51 13.66 0.16 1.10
N LEU A 52 12.71 1.08 1.05
CA LEU A 52 11.33 0.80 0.67
C LEU A 52 11.19 0.77 -0.86
N LEU A 53 11.38 -0.38 -1.50
CA LEU A 53 11.30 -0.55 -2.96
C LEU A 53 10.34 -1.69 -3.34
N PHE A 54 9.77 -1.63 -4.55
CA PHE A 54 8.94 -2.72 -5.08
C PHE A 54 9.86 -3.88 -5.53
N PRO A 55 9.70 -5.09 -4.98
CA PRO A 55 10.68 -6.16 -5.16
C PRO A 55 10.70 -6.72 -6.59
N MET A 56 9.56 -6.73 -7.28
CA MET A 56 9.48 -7.32 -8.63
C MET A 56 9.83 -6.36 -9.76
N LEU A 57 10.20 -5.11 -9.46
CA LEU A 57 10.68 -4.17 -10.47
C LEU A 57 12.19 -4.34 -10.65
N THR A 58 12.68 -4.04 -11.84
CA THR A 58 14.13 -3.92 -12.09
C THR A 58 14.68 -2.59 -11.60
N VAL A 59 16.01 -2.47 -11.51
CA VAL A 59 16.68 -1.20 -11.22
C VAL A 59 16.23 -0.10 -12.19
N THR A 60 16.26 -0.38 -13.50
CA THR A 60 15.84 0.57 -14.54
C THR A 60 14.38 0.97 -14.42
N GLU A 61 13.49 0.01 -14.22
CA GLU A 61 12.05 0.30 -14.08
C GLU A 61 11.78 1.14 -12.84
N THR A 62 12.42 0.80 -11.72
CA THR A 62 12.30 1.53 -10.45
C THR A 62 12.70 3.00 -10.62
N LEU A 63 13.87 3.25 -11.21
CA LEU A 63 14.35 4.61 -11.48
C LEU A 63 13.54 5.31 -12.56
N SER A 64 13.03 4.59 -13.57
CA SER A 64 12.15 5.13 -14.59
C SER A 64 10.80 5.58 -14.03
N PHE A 65 10.22 4.82 -13.08
CA PHE A 65 9.00 5.23 -12.39
C PHE A 65 9.26 6.45 -11.51
N ALA A 66 10.37 6.48 -10.77
CA ALA A 66 10.77 7.66 -10.02
C ALA A 66 10.92 8.89 -10.93
N ALA A 67 11.52 8.72 -12.11
CA ALA A 67 11.64 9.76 -13.12
C ALA A 67 10.28 10.24 -13.65
N GLU A 68 9.33 9.33 -13.89
CA GLU A 68 7.99 9.74 -14.35
C GLU A 68 7.21 10.53 -13.31
N PHE A 69 7.40 10.25 -12.01
CA PHE A 69 6.73 10.97 -10.93
C PHE A 69 7.41 12.29 -10.54
N ARG A 70 8.75 12.32 -10.51
CA ARG A 70 9.51 13.47 -10.00
C ARG A 70 10.01 14.43 -11.08
N LEU A 71 10.21 13.96 -12.31
CA LEU A 71 10.65 14.85 -13.41
C LEU A 71 9.47 15.55 -14.08
N PRO A 72 9.66 16.80 -14.50
CA PRO A 72 8.62 17.60 -15.14
C PRO A 72 8.16 16.99 -16.45
N ARG A 73 6.93 17.33 -16.81
CA ARG A 73 6.29 16.88 -18.05
C ARG A 73 6.82 17.52 -19.31
N SER A 74 7.27 18.76 -19.21
CA SER A 74 7.90 19.47 -20.32
C SER A 74 9.17 18.75 -20.78
N LEU A 75 9.76 17.89 -19.93
CA LEU A 75 10.91 17.08 -20.31
C LEU A 75 10.48 15.88 -21.18
N PRO A 76 10.98 15.77 -22.42
CA PRO A 76 10.68 14.65 -23.31
C PRO A 76 11.04 13.30 -22.68
N ALA A 77 10.29 12.25 -23.03
CA ALA A 77 10.53 10.89 -22.54
C ALA A 77 11.95 10.37 -22.85
N THR A 78 12.55 10.80 -23.97
CA THR A 78 13.94 10.49 -24.32
C THR A 78 14.94 11.08 -23.33
N LYS A 79 14.74 12.35 -22.92
CA LYS A 79 15.57 13.00 -21.91
C LYS A 79 15.35 12.40 -20.52
N LYS A 80 14.12 12.01 -20.16
CA LYS A 80 13.85 11.26 -18.92
C LYS A 80 14.63 9.94 -18.87
N ARG A 81 14.61 9.16 -19.96
CA ARG A 81 15.39 7.91 -20.07
C ARG A 81 16.90 8.16 -20.01
N ALA A 82 17.39 9.19 -20.70
CA ALA A 82 18.80 9.56 -20.63
C ALA A 82 19.22 9.90 -19.19
N ARG A 83 18.39 10.66 -18.45
CA ARG A 83 18.64 10.96 -17.03
C ARG A 83 18.69 9.70 -16.17
N VAL A 84 17.78 8.74 -16.40
CA VAL A 84 17.80 7.44 -15.70
C VAL A 84 19.10 6.70 -15.97
N GLN A 85 19.55 6.64 -17.23
CA GLN A 85 20.81 5.99 -17.57
C GLN A 85 22.02 6.65 -16.91
N THR A 86 22.10 7.99 -16.99
CA THR A 86 23.18 8.74 -16.33
C THR A 86 23.18 8.50 -14.83
N LEU A 87 22.01 8.38 -14.21
CA LEU A 87 21.92 8.09 -12.78
C LEU A 87 22.37 6.66 -12.45
N ILE A 88 22.02 5.66 -13.27
CA ILE A 88 22.51 4.27 -13.12
C ILE A 88 24.05 4.25 -13.14
N ASP A 89 24.66 5.05 -14.02
CA ASP A 89 26.11 5.18 -14.14
C ASP A 89 26.72 5.82 -12.90
N GLN A 90 26.15 6.94 -12.45
CA GLN A 90 26.57 7.66 -11.24
C GLN A 90 26.48 6.79 -9.98
N LEU A 91 25.48 5.92 -9.90
CA LEU A 91 25.28 5.00 -8.78
C LEU A 91 26.13 3.71 -8.90
N GLY A 92 26.87 3.52 -10.00
CA GLY A 92 27.63 2.30 -10.25
C GLY A 92 26.75 1.05 -10.34
N LEU A 93 25.58 1.16 -10.98
CA LEU A 93 24.56 0.10 -11.07
C LEU A 93 24.43 -0.53 -12.46
N ARG A 94 25.34 -0.23 -13.40
CA ARG A 94 25.35 -0.76 -14.78
C ARG A 94 25.17 -2.28 -14.85
N ALA A 95 25.88 -3.03 -14.01
CA ALA A 95 25.83 -4.49 -14.03
C ALA A 95 24.46 -5.06 -13.54
N ALA A 96 23.76 -4.30 -12.69
CA ALA A 96 22.48 -4.70 -12.09
C ALA A 96 21.27 -4.01 -12.74
N GLU A 97 21.47 -3.29 -13.85
CA GLU A 97 20.47 -2.41 -14.47
C GLU A 97 19.14 -3.12 -14.79
N ASN A 98 19.20 -4.37 -15.24
CA ASN A 98 18.05 -5.19 -15.61
C ASN A 98 17.73 -6.28 -14.56
N THR A 99 18.39 -6.25 -13.41
CA THR A 99 18.15 -7.17 -12.30
C THR A 99 16.97 -6.67 -11.45
N ILE A 100 16.10 -7.59 -11.02
CA ILE A 100 15.00 -7.27 -10.10
C ILE A 100 15.54 -6.85 -8.73
N ILE A 101 14.82 -5.96 -8.04
CA ILE A 101 15.22 -5.52 -6.70
C ILE A 101 15.25 -6.69 -5.71
N GLY A 102 14.23 -7.55 -5.77
CA GLY A 102 14.09 -8.70 -4.87
C GLY A 102 13.64 -8.31 -3.45
N ASP A 103 13.34 -9.34 -2.68
CA ASP A 103 12.98 -9.30 -1.26
C ASP A 103 13.54 -10.53 -0.54
N GLU A 104 13.06 -10.84 0.66
CA GLU A 104 13.48 -12.02 1.42
C GLU A 104 13.07 -13.35 0.74
N GLY A 105 12.01 -13.35 -0.06
CA GLY A 105 11.52 -14.54 -0.78
C GLY A 105 12.10 -14.68 -2.19
N HIS A 106 12.53 -13.59 -2.81
CA HIS A 106 13.01 -13.55 -4.18
C HIS A 106 14.38 -12.92 -4.28
N ARG A 107 15.36 -13.69 -4.74
CA ARG A 107 16.71 -13.20 -4.97
C ARG A 107 16.70 -12.06 -5.99
N GLY A 108 17.29 -10.92 -5.61
CA GLY A 108 17.46 -9.76 -6.47
C GLY A 108 18.86 -9.17 -6.38
N VAL A 109 18.94 -7.84 -6.39
CA VAL A 109 20.21 -7.10 -6.22
C VAL A 109 20.77 -7.29 -4.81
N SER A 110 22.08 -7.08 -4.65
CA SER A 110 22.74 -7.11 -3.34
C SER A 110 22.23 -5.99 -2.41
N GLY A 111 22.43 -6.11 -1.09
CA GLY A 111 22.03 -5.08 -0.12
C GLY A 111 22.65 -3.71 -0.41
N GLY A 112 23.94 -3.67 -0.77
CA GLY A 112 24.61 -2.43 -1.16
C GLY A 112 24.07 -1.82 -2.45
N GLU A 113 23.73 -2.64 -3.45
CA GLU A 113 23.08 -2.17 -4.68
C GLU A 113 21.68 -1.66 -4.40
N ARG A 114 20.88 -2.38 -3.60
CA ARG A 114 19.53 -1.97 -3.18
C ARG A 114 19.57 -0.60 -2.50
N ARG A 115 20.54 -0.36 -1.63
CA ARG A 115 20.74 0.94 -0.97
C ARG A 115 21.01 2.05 -1.96
N ARG A 116 21.86 1.80 -2.97
CA ARG A 116 22.15 2.78 -4.04
C ARG A 116 20.93 3.04 -4.92
N VAL A 117 20.12 2.02 -5.24
CA VAL A 117 18.85 2.21 -5.95
C VAL A 117 17.89 3.08 -5.14
N SER A 118 17.76 2.83 -3.83
CA SER A 118 16.93 3.61 -2.91
C SER A 118 17.32 5.10 -2.94
N ILE A 119 18.61 5.41 -2.78
CA ILE A 119 19.16 6.76 -2.95
C ILE A 119 18.80 7.33 -4.34
N GLY A 120 18.99 6.53 -5.39
CA GLY A 120 18.67 6.88 -6.77
C GLY A 120 17.22 7.34 -6.98
N THR A 121 16.25 6.65 -6.38
CA THR A 121 14.83 7.03 -6.49
C THR A 121 14.56 8.43 -5.93
N ASP A 122 15.31 8.82 -4.90
CA ASP A 122 15.14 10.11 -4.26
C ASP A 122 15.88 11.25 -4.97
N ILE A 123 17.03 10.97 -5.60
CA ILE A 123 17.88 11.98 -6.27
C ILE A 123 17.65 12.12 -7.78
N ILE A 124 16.66 11.44 -8.36
CA ILE A 124 16.40 11.45 -9.81
C ILE A 124 16.22 12.87 -10.40
N HIS A 125 15.70 13.80 -9.61
CA HIS A 125 15.47 15.21 -9.94
C HIS A 125 16.68 16.14 -9.72
N ASP A 126 17.82 15.58 -9.26
CA ASP A 126 19.09 16.27 -9.02
C ASP A 126 19.01 17.39 -7.95
N PRO A 127 18.73 17.04 -6.68
CA PRO A 127 18.52 18.00 -5.60
C PRO A 127 19.78 18.83 -5.29
N ILE A 128 19.57 20.07 -4.82
CA ILE A 128 20.66 20.91 -4.27
C ILE A 128 21.05 20.42 -2.88
N LEU A 129 20.07 20.10 -2.04
CA LEU A 129 20.28 19.60 -0.68
C LEU A 129 19.91 18.11 -0.59
N LEU A 130 20.82 17.27 -0.12
CA LEU A 130 20.57 15.85 0.07
C LEU A 130 20.76 15.47 1.53
N PHE A 131 19.69 15.03 2.18
CA PHE A 131 19.69 14.51 3.54
C PHE A 131 19.62 12.99 3.52
N LEU A 132 20.51 12.31 4.24
CA LEU A 132 20.48 10.86 4.38
C LEU A 132 20.57 10.47 5.85
N ASP A 133 19.64 9.61 6.27
CA ASP A 133 19.71 8.99 7.60
C ASP A 133 20.30 7.58 7.51
N GLU A 134 21.47 7.42 8.14
CA GLU A 134 22.25 6.20 8.26
C GLU A 134 22.37 5.38 6.95
N PRO A 135 22.91 5.94 5.84
CA PRO A 135 22.97 5.26 4.56
C PRO A 135 23.89 4.06 4.50
N THR A 136 24.75 3.87 5.50
CA THR A 136 25.69 2.76 5.61
C THR A 136 25.25 1.67 6.59
N SER A 137 24.09 1.82 7.24
CA SER A 137 23.59 0.87 8.23
C SER A 137 23.20 -0.47 7.58
N GLY A 138 23.54 -1.59 8.21
CA GLY A 138 23.26 -2.93 7.70
C GLY A 138 24.09 -3.36 6.48
N LEU A 139 25.13 -2.60 6.10
CA LEU A 139 26.03 -2.94 5.00
C LEU A 139 27.38 -3.44 5.50
N ASP A 140 28.02 -4.30 4.71
CA ASP A 140 29.44 -4.63 4.90
C ASP A 140 30.33 -3.41 4.58
N SER A 141 31.57 -3.45 5.06
CA SER A 141 32.52 -2.33 4.94
C SER A 141 32.80 -1.91 3.50
N THR A 142 32.78 -2.84 2.54
CA THR A 142 33.02 -2.54 1.12
C THR A 142 31.79 -1.89 0.51
N SER A 143 30.60 -2.43 0.74
CA SER A 143 29.35 -1.83 0.27
C SER A 143 29.13 -0.43 0.86
N ALA A 144 29.39 -0.25 2.16
CA ALA A 144 29.30 1.05 2.83
C ALA A 144 30.24 2.08 2.20
N PHE A 145 31.49 1.69 1.92
CA PHE A 145 32.46 2.55 1.24
C PHE A 145 31.97 2.96 -0.16
N MET A 146 31.45 2.02 -0.95
CA MET A 146 30.90 2.30 -2.28
C MET A 146 29.72 3.28 -2.22
N VAL A 147 28.82 3.14 -1.24
CA VAL A 147 27.72 4.09 -1.02
C VAL A 147 28.25 5.49 -0.73
N VAL A 148 29.21 5.64 0.19
CA VAL A 148 29.78 6.96 0.53
C VAL A 148 30.56 7.56 -0.66
N GLN A 149 31.23 6.74 -1.47
CA GLN A 149 31.90 7.20 -2.68
C GLN A 149 30.91 7.79 -3.70
N VAL A 150 29.73 7.17 -3.85
CA VAL A 150 28.64 7.72 -4.67
C VAL A 150 28.14 9.05 -4.08
N LEU A 151 27.94 9.14 -2.77
CA LEU A 151 27.55 10.39 -2.09
C LEU A 151 28.58 11.51 -2.30
N ARG A 152 29.88 11.18 -2.25
CA ARG A 152 30.96 12.11 -2.56
C ARG A 152 30.91 12.57 -4.02
N SER A 153 30.63 11.67 -4.96
CA SER A 153 30.45 12.04 -6.37
C SER A 153 29.26 12.97 -6.58
N ILE A 154 28.15 12.75 -5.85
CA ILE A 154 26.99 13.64 -5.86
C ILE A 154 27.37 15.01 -5.29
N ALA A 155 28.11 15.05 -4.18
CA ALA A 155 28.60 16.29 -3.59
C ALA A 155 29.51 17.07 -4.56
N ALA A 156 30.47 16.37 -5.20
CA ALA A 156 31.39 16.94 -6.19
C ALA A 156 30.67 17.52 -7.42
N SER A 157 29.48 17.01 -7.76
CA SER A 157 28.66 17.58 -8.82
C SER A 157 27.93 18.88 -8.44
N GLY A 158 28.07 19.35 -7.20
CA GLY A 158 27.54 20.64 -6.72
C GLY A 158 26.36 20.55 -5.76
N SER A 159 26.01 19.36 -5.26
CA SER A 159 24.97 19.19 -4.23
C SER A 159 25.57 19.25 -2.82
N ILE A 160 24.84 19.77 -1.84
CA ILE A 160 25.21 19.72 -0.42
C ILE A 160 24.66 18.41 0.15
N VAL A 161 25.54 17.54 0.63
CA VAL A 161 25.17 16.24 1.18
C VAL A 161 25.35 16.23 2.69
N ILE A 162 24.27 15.98 3.43
CA ILE A 162 24.25 15.88 4.89
C ILE A 162 23.83 14.45 5.24
N THR A 163 24.71 13.72 5.91
CA THR A 163 24.47 12.32 6.26
C THR A 163 24.77 12.05 7.73
N SER A 164 23.95 11.22 8.37
CA SER A 164 24.30 10.59 9.64
C SER A 164 25.07 9.30 9.36
N ILE A 165 26.12 9.02 10.15
CA ILE A 165 26.86 7.76 10.12
C ILE A 165 27.08 7.36 11.59
N HIS A 166 26.77 6.10 11.91
CA HIS A 166 26.92 5.57 13.27
C HIS A 166 28.40 5.37 13.61
N GLN A 167 29.12 4.55 12.81
CA GLN A 167 30.54 4.26 12.98
C GLN A 167 31.21 4.08 11.60
N PRO A 168 31.94 5.07 11.07
CA PRO A 168 32.62 4.93 9.79
C PRO A 168 33.95 4.17 9.93
N SER A 169 34.30 3.42 8.88
CA SER A 169 35.67 2.94 8.72
C SER A 169 36.63 4.10 8.41
N HIS A 170 37.93 3.89 8.65
CA HIS A 170 38.98 4.86 8.28
C HIS A 170 38.87 5.29 6.80
N ARG A 171 38.56 4.35 5.91
CA ARG A 171 38.36 4.63 4.46
C ARG A 171 37.22 5.62 4.21
N ILE A 172 36.13 5.53 4.98
CA ILE A 172 34.99 6.44 4.87
C ILE A 172 35.32 7.82 5.42
N LEU A 173 36.06 7.90 6.55
CA LEU A 173 36.43 9.18 7.16
C LEU A 173 37.21 10.09 6.22
N VAL A 174 38.11 9.53 5.42
CA VAL A 174 38.93 10.27 4.45
C VAL A 174 38.08 10.86 3.29
N LEU A 175 36.86 10.37 3.09
CA LEU A 175 35.94 10.89 2.07
C LEU A 175 35.10 12.08 2.55
N LEU A 176 35.09 12.38 3.85
CA LEU A 176 34.23 13.42 4.43
C LEU A 176 34.92 14.78 4.42
N ASP A 177 34.25 15.79 3.88
CA ASP A 177 34.77 17.18 3.88
C ASP A 177 34.68 17.81 5.27
N ARG A 178 33.58 17.56 5.98
CA ARG A 178 33.30 18.11 7.31
C ARG A 178 32.59 17.08 8.18
N LEU A 179 32.88 17.15 9.47
CA LEU A 179 32.37 16.23 10.46
C LEU A 179 31.80 16.98 11.67
N ILE A 180 30.64 16.52 12.12
CA ILE A 180 29.99 16.97 13.36
C ILE A 180 29.84 15.76 14.27
N LEU A 181 30.32 15.86 15.51
CA LEU A 181 30.10 14.86 16.56
C LEU A 181 29.03 15.37 17.53
N LEU A 182 28.04 14.53 17.81
CA LEU A 182 26.94 14.81 18.73
C LEU A 182 26.96 13.85 19.92
N SER A 183 26.61 14.38 21.09
CA SER A 183 26.35 13.62 22.33
C SER A 183 25.20 14.28 23.08
N GLY A 184 24.16 13.52 23.42
CA GLY A 184 22.98 14.02 24.14
C GLY A 184 22.35 15.29 23.54
N GLY A 185 22.29 15.40 22.22
CA GLY A 185 21.77 16.59 21.52
C GLY A 185 22.71 17.81 21.48
N ARG A 186 23.93 17.70 22.02
CA ARG A 186 24.94 18.77 22.06
C ARG A 186 26.08 18.47 21.09
N THR A 187 26.67 19.51 20.51
CA THR A 187 27.81 19.38 19.60
C THR A 187 29.12 19.33 20.37
N VAL A 188 29.83 18.22 20.28
CA VAL A 188 31.12 18.00 20.97
C VAL A 188 32.32 18.24 20.07
N PHE A 189 32.14 18.23 18.74
CA PHE A 189 33.17 18.60 17.77
C PHE A 189 32.50 19.03 16.46
N SER A 190 33.09 20.01 15.76
CA SER A 190 32.69 20.43 14.42
C SER A 190 33.91 20.86 13.62
N GLY A 191 34.23 20.19 12.51
CA GLY A 191 35.42 20.51 11.74
C GLY A 191 35.78 19.45 10.71
N PRO A 192 36.86 19.62 9.96
CA PRO A 192 37.35 18.58 9.05
C PRO A 192 37.85 17.36 9.84
N PRO A 193 37.70 16.11 9.32
CA PRO A 193 38.20 14.91 10.01
C PRO A 193 39.71 14.93 10.31
N SER A 194 40.49 15.68 9.53
CA SER A 194 41.93 15.88 9.75
C SER A 194 42.24 16.65 11.04
N ALA A 195 41.30 17.43 11.57
CA ALA A 195 41.48 18.19 12.81
C ALA A 195 41.22 17.38 14.08
N ILE A 196 40.68 16.16 13.99
CA ILE A 196 40.39 15.29 15.15
C ILE A 196 41.62 15.07 16.03
N PRO A 197 42.80 14.66 15.51
CA PRO A 197 43.96 14.37 16.36
C PRO A 197 44.43 15.61 17.15
N ALA A 198 44.50 16.77 16.50
CA ALA A 198 44.89 18.02 17.15
C ALA A 198 43.86 18.44 18.21
N TYR A 199 42.57 18.35 17.89
CA TYR A 199 41.49 18.70 18.80
C TYR A 199 41.54 17.89 20.11
N PHE A 200 41.66 16.56 20.02
CA PHE A 200 41.68 15.72 21.21
C PHE A 200 43.03 15.78 21.95
N ALA A 201 44.15 16.00 21.26
CA ALA A 201 45.44 16.26 21.91
C ALA A 201 45.41 17.55 22.74
N GLU A 202 44.84 18.65 22.22
CA GLU A 202 44.67 19.90 22.96
C GLU A 202 43.67 19.80 24.13
N PHE A 203 42.68 18.92 24.01
CA PHE A 203 41.77 18.61 25.12
C PHE A 203 42.45 17.80 26.24
N GLY A 204 43.56 17.12 25.94
CA GLY A 204 44.33 16.31 26.89
C GLY A 204 44.25 14.78 26.68
N TYR A 205 43.64 14.35 25.58
CA TYR A 205 43.44 12.94 25.22
C TYR A 205 43.96 12.68 23.79
N PRO A 206 45.29 12.62 23.57
CA PRO A 206 45.84 12.42 22.24
C PRO A 206 45.38 11.09 21.62
N VAL A 207 45.02 11.12 20.34
CA VAL A 207 44.60 9.92 19.59
C VAL A 207 45.83 9.03 19.33
N PRO A 208 45.81 7.74 19.68
CA PRO A 208 46.89 6.80 19.34
C PRO A 208 47.09 6.64 17.83
N ASP A 209 48.32 6.39 17.39
CA ASP A 209 48.68 6.27 15.96
C ASP A 209 48.08 5.02 15.29
N ASP A 210 47.84 3.96 16.05
CA ASP A 210 47.32 2.67 15.60
C ASP A 210 45.78 2.58 15.64
N GLU A 211 45.10 3.60 16.15
CA GLU A 211 43.66 3.59 16.37
C GLU A 211 42.88 4.38 15.32
N ASN A 212 41.66 3.94 15.01
CA ASN A 212 40.77 4.70 14.16
C ASN A 212 40.30 5.97 14.90
N ARG A 213 40.69 7.13 14.36
CA ARG A 213 40.36 8.46 14.89
C ARG A 213 38.89 8.66 15.27
N ALA A 214 37.95 8.11 14.50
CA ALA A 214 36.53 8.26 14.82
C ALA A 214 36.04 7.28 15.87
N GLU A 215 36.67 6.10 15.96
CA GLU A 215 36.38 5.10 16.98
C GLU A 215 36.84 5.62 18.34
N PHE A 216 38.10 6.03 18.43
CA PHE A 216 38.66 6.71 19.61
C PHE A 216 37.77 7.88 20.07
N ALA A 217 37.37 8.76 19.13
CA ALA A 217 36.52 9.90 19.45
C ALA A 217 35.15 9.47 20.02
N LEU A 218 34.53 8.41 19.48
CA LEU A 218 33.24 7.91 19.96
C LEU A 218 33.36 7.20 21.31
N ASP A 219 34.44 6.46 21.54
CA ASP A 219 34.70 5.77 22.80
C ASP A 219 35.00 6.75 23.93
N LEU A 220 35.80 7.78 23.65
CA LEU A 220 36.03 8.87 24.61
C LEU A 220 34.72 9.60 24.95
N ILE A 221 33.89 9.92 23.95
CA ILE A 221 32.57 10.52 24.20
C ILE A 221 31.74 9.62 25.12
N ARG A 222 31.75 8.31 24.89
CA ARG A 222 31.00 7.33 25.67
C ARG A 222 31.51 7.20 27.10
N GLU A 223 32.83 7.27 27.31
CA GLU A 223 33.43 7.33 28.63
C GLU A 223 32.94 8.57 29.39
N PHE A 224 32.96 9.74 28.76
CA PHE A 224 32.42 10.96 29.36
C PHE A 224 30.90 10.90 29.61
N GLU A 225 30.12 10.25 28.74
CA GLU A 225 28.69 10.01 28.97
C GLU A 225 28.42 9.15 30.21
N SER A 226 29.33 8.21 30.53
CA SER A 226 29.24 7.39 31.74
C SER A 226 29.73 8.10 33.01
N SER A 227 30.43 9.23 32.86
CA SER A 227 31.00 9.98 33.98
C SER A 227 29.98 10.93 34.64
N PRO A 228 30.13 11.27 35.94
CA PRO A 228 29.21 12.16 36.65
C PRO A 228 29.12 13.57 36.06
N THR A 229 30.18 14.04 35.41
CA THR A 229 30.25 15.38 34.78
C THR A 229 29.63 15.40 33.38
N GLY A 230 29.40 14.22 32.78
CA GLY A 230 28.87 14.06 31.44
C GLY A 230 29.78 14.63 30.35
N THR A 231 29.23 14.85 29.15
CA THR A 231 29.96 15.44 28.01
C THR A 231 30.10 16.97 28.07
N THR A 232 29.74 17.59 29.20
CA THR A 232 29.77 19.06 29.37
C THR A 232 31.17 19.67 29.18
N PRO A 233 32.28 19.07 29.70
CA PRO A 233 33.62 19.57 29.47
C PRO A 233 34.00 19.63 27.97
N LEU A 234 33.68 18.57 27.22
CA LEU A 234 33.91 18.49 25.78
C LEU A 234 33.11 19.55 25.02
N VAL A 235 31.84 19.80 25.40
CA VAL A 235 31.00 20.83 24.77
C VAL A 235 31.58 22.23 24.99
N HIS A 236 31.98 22.55 26.22
CA HIS A 236 32.56 23.86 26.53
C HIS A 236 33.93 24.05 25.85
N PHE A 237 34.76 23.00 25.84
CA PHE A 237 36.03 23.01 25.12
C PHE A 237 35.81 23.23 23.62
N ASN A 238 34.87 22.53 22.99
CA ASN A 238 34.52 22.73 21.59
C ASN A 238 34.16 24.19 21.31
N GLN A 239 33.28 24.80 22.12
CA GLN A 239 32.90 26.22 21.96
C GLN A 239 34.12 27.14 21.98
N LYS A 240 35.02 26.96 22.95
CA LYS A 240 36.26 27.75 23.05
C LYS A 240 37.20 27.48 21.87
N TRP A 241 37.37 26.23 21.49
CA TRP A 241 38.24 25.80 20.40
C TRP A 241 37.78 26.37 19.05
N GLN A 242 36.47 26.34 18.77
CA GLN A 242 35.89 26.99 17.60
C GLN A 242 36.18 28.49 17.60
N LEU A 243 36.02 29.20 18.72
CA LEU A 243 36.32 30.64 18.80
C LEU A 243 37.80 30.95 18.54
N MET A 244 38.71 30.14 19.12
CA MET A 244 40.15 30.31 18.94
C MET A 244 40.60 30.06 17.49
N HIS A 245 39.95 29.13 16.79
CA HIS A 245 40.34 28.75 15.43
C HIS A 245 39.51 29.42 14.33
N ALA A 246 38.31 29.92 14.64
CA ALA A 246 37.53 30.79 13.76
C ALA A 246 38.32 32.05 13.41
N ALA A 247 38.98 32.67 14.38
CA ALA A 247 39.85 33.83 14.18
C ALA A 247 41.03 33.60 13.22
N ARG A 248 41.41 32.34 12.96
CA ARG A 248 42.49 31.97 12.02
C ARG A 248 42.00 31.68 10.61
N HIS A 249 40.73 31.34 10.41
CA HIS A 249 40.16 30.96 9.10
C HIS A 249 39.15 31.97 8.55
N TYR A 250 38.62 32.87 9.39
CA TYR A 250 37.76 34.00 9.05
C TYR A 250 38.16 35.19 9.94
N PRO A 251 38.76 36.28 9.41
CA PRO A 251 38.98 37.47 10.20
C PRO A 251 37.62 37.97 10.72
N ALA A 252 37.55 38.26 12.02
CA ALA A 252 36.32 38.45 12.80
C ALA A 252 35.43 39.63 12.35
N ASP A 253 35.85 40.41 11.34
CA ASP A 253 35.19 41.64 10.89
C ASP A 253 34.74 41.62 9.42
N ALA A 254 34.83 40.49 8.71
CA ALA A 254 34.19 40.36 7.40
C ALA A 254 32.76 39.81 7.60
N PRO A 255 31.69 40.61 7.38
CA PRO A 255 30.35 40.06 7.37
C PRO A 255 30.33 38.93 6.34
N TRP A 256 29.82 37.76 6.71
CA TRP A 256 29.49 36.75 5.70
C TRP A 256 28.35 37.33 4.86
N GLU A 257 28.72 38.08 3.82
CA GLU A 257 27.79 38.52 2.81
C GLU A 257 27.58 37.35 1.86
N PRO A 258 26.33 36.89 1.67
CA PRO A 258 26.06 35.89 0.67
C PRO A 258 26.51 36.45 -0.69
N THR A 259 27.42 35.74 -1.36
CA THR A 259 27.96 36.12 -2.68
C THR A 259 26.88 36.18 -3.77
N MET A 260 25.71 35.62 -3.49
CA MET A 260 24.52 35.60 -4.34
C MET A 260 23.27 35.37 -3.50
N SER A 261 22.14 35.94 -3.93
CA SER A 261 20.83 35.66 -3.32
C SER A 261 20.44 34.18 -3.48
N LEU A 262 19.51 33.67 -2.66
CA LEU A 262 19.05 32.28 -2.77
C LEU A 262 18.44 32.01 -4.16
N LYS A 263 17.70 32.97 -4.69
CA LYS A 263 17.06 32.87 -6.02
C LYS A 263 18.10 32.76 -7.13
N GLU A 264 19.18 33.55 -7.08
CA GLU A 264 20.29 33.48 -8.03
C GLU A 264 21.06 32.17 -7.90
N ALA A 265 21.28 31.69 -6.67
CA ALA A 265 21.93 30.40 -6.44
C ALA A 265 21.13 29.22 -7.02
N ILE A 266 19.81 29.24 -6.84
CA ILE A 266 18.91 28.24 -7.43
C ILE A 266 18.92 28.35 -8.96
N THR A 267 18.84 29.56 -9.51
CA THR A 267 18.86 29.79 -10.97
C THR A 267 20.19 29.34 -11.58
N THR A 268 21.30 29.61 -10.91
CA THR A 268 22.65 29.18 -11.32
C THR A 268 22.80 27.65 -11.21
N SER A 269 22.18 27.04 -10.21
CA SER A 269 22.14 25.58 -10.09
C SER A 269 21.35 24.96 -11.26
N ILE A 270 20.20 25.56 -11.61
CA ILE A 270 19.37 25.14 -12.75
C ILE A 270 20.13 25.28 -14.07
N SER A 271 20.85 26.38 -14.29
CA SER A 271 21.64 26.58 -15.51
C SER A 271 22.81 25.59 -15.63
N ARG A 272 23.35 25.10 -14.51
CA ARG A 272 24.32 24.00 -14.45
C ARG A 272 23.70 22.60 -14.63
N GLY A 273 22.38 22.52 -14.85
CA GLY A 273 21.65 21.26 -15.06
C GLY A 273 21.18 20.56 -13.78
N LYS A 274 21.30 21.21 -12.61
CA LYS A 274 20.71 20.73 -11.34
C LYS A 274 19.22 21.09 -11.26
N LEU A 275 18.46 20.43 -10.40
CA LEU A 275 17.01 20.60 -10.27
C LEU A 275 16.33 20.55 -11.64
N VAL A 276 16.18 19.34 -12.16
CA VAL A 276 15.46 19.11 -13.43
C VAL A 276 13.99 19.42 -13.20
N SER A 277 13.65 20.70 -13.23
CA SER A 277 12.32 21.28 -13.00
C SER A 277 11.85 21.92 -14.30
N GLY A 278 10.60 21.68 -14.64
CA GLY A 278 9.98 22.25 -15.82
C GLY A 278 9.41 23.59 -15.43
N SER A 279 9.82 24.64 -16.13
CA SER A 279 9.44 26.06 -15.98
C SER A 279 10.01 26.82 -14.78
N ASP A 280 10.68 27.93 -15.14
CA ASP A 280 11.03 29.14 -14.41
C ASP A 280 10.74 29.19 -12.91
N VAL A 281 11.72 28.73 -12.11
CA VAL A 281 11.80 29.07 -10.67
C VAL A 281 12.02 30.60 -10.47
N ALA A 282 12.26 31.35 -11.55
CA ALA A 282 12.51 32.78 -11.54
C ALA A 282 11.24 33.66 -11.51
N GLY A 283 10.07 33.16 -11.92
CA GLY A 283 8.81 33.92 -11.95
C GLY A 283 7.86 33.47 -10.85
N GLU A 284 7.80 34.22 -9.76
CA GLU A 284 6.87 34.08 -8.64
C GLU A 284 6.76 32.69 -7.97
N ALA A 285 7.06 32.65 -6.67
CA ALA A 285 6.79 31.52 -5.78
C ALA A 285 5.29 31.15 -5.62
N ALA A 286 4.43 31.55 -6.56
CA ALA A 286 2.98 31.57 -6.45
C ALA A 286 2.23 30.43 -7.17
N SER A 287 2.90 29.51 -7.89
CA SER A 287 2.18 28.34 -8.42
C SER A 287 3.03 27.07 -8.61
N MET A 288 3.92 26.75 -7.65
CA MET A 288 4.48 25.39 -7.60
C MET A 288 3.34 24.38 -7.42
N HIS A 289 2.91 23.76 -8.52
CA HIS A 289 1.94 22.68 -8.47
C HIS A 289 2.48 21.60 -7.52
N THR A 290 1.68 21.26 -6.50
CA THR A 290 2.05 20.27 -5.46
C THR A 290 2.42 18.90 -6.03
N TYR A 291 2.06 18.63 -7.29
CA TYR A 291 2.35 17.40 -8.02
C TYR A 291 2.90 17.76 -9.41
N ALA A 292 3.96 17.07 -9.85
CA ALA A 292 4.54 17.27 -11.19
C ALA A 292 3.60 16.82 -12.33
N ASN A 293 2.59 16.00 -12.01
CA ASN A 293 1.68 15.39 -12.96
C ASN A 293 0.21 15.69 -12.60
N PRO A 294 -0.70 15.90 -13.58
CA PRO A 294 -2.13 15.65 -13.34
C PRO A 294 -2.48 14.18 -13.22
N PHE A 295 -3.59 14.02 -12.53
CA PHE A 295 -4.25 12.79 -12.11
C PHE A 295 -4.21 11.64 -13.12
N TRP A 296 -4.60 11.86 -14.39
CA TRP A 296 -4.70 10.79 -15.38
C TRP A 296 -3.37 10.11 -15.73
N VAL A 297 -2.27 10.88 -15.75
CA VAL A 297 -0.94 10.30 -16.02
C VAL A 297 -0.42 9.60 -14.78
N GLU A 298 -0.63 10.16 -13.59
CA GLU A 298 -0.29 9.48 -12.33
C GLU A 298 -0.97 8.10 -12.29
N MET A 299 -2.28 8.06 -12.58
CA MET A 299 -3.05 6.82 -12.65
C MET A 299 -2.47 5.86 -13.68
N LYS A 300 -2.16 6.32 -14.90
CA LYS A 300 -1.55 5.48 -15.96
C LYS A 300 -0.21 4.89 -15.53
N VAL A 301 0.67 5.70 -14.92
CA VAL A 301 2.00 5.27 -14.47
C VAL A 301 1.88 4.28 -13.31
N LEU A 302 1.00 4.55 -12.34
CA LEU A 302 0.73 3.65 -11.21
C LEU A 302 0.12 2.33 -11.66
N THR A 303 -0.88 2.36 -12.56
CA THR A 303 -1.48 1.16 -13.14
C THR A 303 -0.42 0.34 -13.89
N LYS A 304 0.45 0.98 -14.68
CA LYS A 304 1.55 0.29 -15.36
C LYS A 304 2.51 -0.37 -14.37
N ARG A 305 2.93 0.36 -13.32
CA ARG A 305 3.83 -0.14 -12.28
C ARG A 305 3.24 -1.35 -11.55
N SER A 306 2.01 -1.21 -11.07
CA SER A 306 1.30 -2.26 -10.34
C SER A 306 1.03 -3.47 -11.24
N ALA A 307 0.62 -3.27 -12.50
CA ALA A 307 0.43 -4.38 -13.44
C ALA A 307 1.71 -5.17 -13.73
N ILE A 308 2.87 -4.50 -13.86
CA ILE A 308 4.17 -5.19 -14.02
C ILE A 308 4.49 -6.02 -12.77
N ASN A 309 4.32 -5.43 -11.59
CA ASN A 309 4.56 -6.09 -10.31
C ASN A 309 3.66 -7.34 -10.17
N THR A 310 2.36 -7.21 -10.43
CA THR A 310 1.39 -8.32 -10.37
C THR A 310 1.68 -9.40 -11.42
N ARG A 311 2.03 -9.02 -12.66
CA ARG A 311 2.34 -9.99 -13.73
C ARG A 311 3.57 -10.86 -13.40
N ARG A 312 4.54 -10.31 -12.67
CA ARG A 312 5.76 -11.02 -12.25
C ARG A 312 5.57 -11.90 -11.01
N MET A 313 4.40 -11.86 -10.36
CA MET A 313 4.01 -12.76 -9.28
C MET A 313 2.80 -13.62 -9.69
N PRO A 314 2.94 -14.49 -10.70
CA PRO A 314 1.83 -15.31 -11.18
C PRO A 314 1.31 -16.29 -10.10
N GLU A 315 2.16 -16.68 -9.15
CA GLU A 315 1.85 -17.63 -8.08
C GLU A 315 0.63 -17.19 -7.24
N LEU A 316 0.56 -15.91 -6.88
CA LEU A 316 -0.57 -15.34 -6.13
C LEU A 316 -1.90 -15.51 -6.88
N PHE A 317 -1.88 -15.28 -8.19
CA PHE A 317 -3.06 -15.46 -9.04
C PHE A 317 -3.39 -16.94 -9.25
N LEU A 318 -2.38 -17.79 -9.49
CA LEU A 318 -2.57 -19.22 -9.73
C LEU A 318 -3.12 -19.95 -8.51
N ILE A 319 -2.64 -19.62 -7.30
CA ILE A 319 -3.17 -20.18 -6.04
C ILE A 319 -4.65 -19.81 -5.88
N ARG A 320 -5.00 -18.55 -6.16
CA ARG A 320 -6.38 -18.08 -6.09
C ARG A 320 -7.28 -18.75 -7.12
N LEU A 321 -6.82 -18.86 -8.38
CA LEU A 321 -7.53 -19.56 -9.44
C LEU A 321 -7.74 -21.02 -9.08
N GLY A 322 -6.70 -21.70 -8.58
CA GLY A 322 -6.77 -23.07 -8.10
C GLY A 322 -7.80 -23.23 -6.97
N ALA A 323 -7.77 -22.37 -5.96
CA ALA A 323 -8.73 -22.40 -4.85
C ALA A 323 -10.18 -22.23 -5.35
N VAL A 324 -10.43 -21.30 -6.28
CA VAL A 324 -11.76 -21.07 -6.87
C VAL A 324 -12.23 -22.26 -7.70
N VAL A 325 -11.36 -22.83 -8.55
CA VAL A 325 -11.70 -23.99 -9.39
C VAL A 325 -11.92 -25.24 -8.55
N ILE A 326 -11.08 -25.51 -7.54
CA ILE A 326 -11.24 -26.65 -6.63
C ILE A 326 -12.55 -26.54 -5.86
N THR A 327 -12.83 -25.36 -5.28
CA THR A 327 -14.09 -25.12 -4.58
C THR A 327 -15.28 -25.28 -5.53
N GLY A 328 -15.19 -24.72 -6.74
CA GLY A 328 -16.22 -24.85 -7.77
C GLY A 328 -16.47 -26.31 -8.16
N ALA A 329 -15.42 -27.11 -8.32
CA ALA A 329 -15.51 -28.54 -8.59
C ALA A 329 -16.16 -29.32 -7.43
N ILE A 330 -15.78 -29.03 -6.18
CA ILE A 330 -16.41 -29.63 -5.00
C ILE A 330 -17.91 -29.33 -4.99
N LEU A 331 -18.30 -28.05 -5.12
CA LEU A 331 -19.71 -27.68 -5.14
C LEU A 331 -20.45 -28.28 -6.34
N ALA A 332 -19.83 -28.33 -7.51
CA ALA A 332 -20.39 -28.93 -8.71
C ALA A 332 -20.66 -30.43 -8.56
N THR A 333 -19.79 -31.16 -7.86
CA THR A 333 -19.96 -32.60 -7.60
C THR A 333 -20.97 -32.88 -6.49
N VAL A 334 -20.99 -32.09 -5.42
CA VAL A 334 -21.92 -32.25 -4.30
C VAL A 334 -23.36 -31.93 -4.72
N PHE A 335 -23.55 -30.86 -5.51
CA PHE A 335 -24.85 -30.41 -5.98
C PHE A 335 -25.10 -30.81 -7.45
N TYR A 336 -24.58 -31.96 -7.88
CA TYR A 336 -24.65 -32.37 -9.27
C TYR A 336 -26.10 -32.59 -9.74
N LYS A 337 -26.50 -31.88 -10.82
CA LYS A 337 -27.82 -31.96 -11.46
C LYS A 337 -29.00 -32.01 -10.49
N LEU A 338 -29.24 -30.90 -9.78
CA LEU A 338 -30.35 -30.79 -8.84
C LEU A 338 -31.71 -30.95 -9.53
N ASP A 339 -32.59 -31.76 -8.97
CA ASP A 339 -33.92 -32.00 -9.51
C ASP A 339 -34.91 -30.89 -9.12
N GLN A 340 -36.07 -30.81 -9.78
CA GLN A 340 -37.10 -29.81 -9.47
C GLN A 340 -38.00 -30.24 -8.29
N SER A 341 -37.51 -31.11 -7.41
CA SER A 341 -38.26 -31.55 -6.24
C SER A 341 -38.26 -30.49 -5.12
N PRO A 342 -39.13 -30.61 -4.10
CA PRO A 342 -39.08 -29.72 -2.95
C PRO A 342 -37.71 -29.74 -2.26
N LYS A 343 -37.06 -30.92 -2.23
CA LYS A 343 -35.71 -31.10 -1.69
C LYS A 343 -34.66 -30.41 -2.57
N GLY A 344 -34.71 -30.63 -3.89
CA GLY A 344 -33.82 -29.97 -4.84
C GLY A 344 -33.95 -28.44 -4.86
N ALA A 345 -35.14 -27.89 -4.55
CA ALA A 345 -35.32 -26.45 -4.36
C ALA A 345 -34.58 -25.96 -3.10
N GLN A 346 -34.68 -26.68 -1.98
CA GLN A 346 -33.96 -26.36 -0.75
C GLN A 346 -32.44 -26.49 -0.92
N GLU A 347 -31.98 -27.53 -1.62
CA GLU A 347 -30.55 -27.74 -1.92
C GLU A 347 -29.99 -26.62 -2.81
N ARG A 348 -30.78 -26.09 -3.77
CA ARG A 348 -30.40 -24.90 -4.55
C ARG A 348 -30.21 -23.66 -3.67
N LEU A 349 -31.09 -23.43 -2.69
CA LEU A 349 -30.92 -22.34 -1.73
C LEU A 349 -29.58 -22.47 -0.99
N GLY A 350 -29.27 -23.67 -0.50
CA GLY A 350 -28.00 -23.99 0.16
C GLY A 350 -26.80 -23.74 -0.75
N PHE A 351 -26.83 -24.27 -1.99
CA PHE A 351 -25.79 -24.06 -2.98
C PHE A 351 -25.51 -22.57 -3.21
N PHE A 352 -26.53 -21.75 -3.44
CA PHE A 352 -26.34 -20.32 -3.69
C PHE A 352 -25.79 -19.57 -2.47
N ALA A 353 -26.21 -19.92 -1.25
CA ALA A 353 -25.69 -19.31 -0.03
C ALA A 353 -24.18 -19.60 0.15
N PHE A 354 -23.75 -20.84 -0.06
CA PHE A 354 -22.33 -21.23 -0.02
C PHE A 354 -21.53 -20.66 -1.19
N ALA A 355 -22.08 -20.69 -2.41
CA ALA A 355 -21.41 -20.16 -3.59
C ALA A 355 -21.14 -18.66 -3.45
N MET A 356 -22.15 -17.86 -3.08
CA MET A 356 -21.98 -16.41 -2.95
C MET A 356 -21.06 -16.05 -1.79
N SER A 357 -21.18 -16.70 -0.62
CA SER A 357 -20.31 -16.42 0.53
C SER A 357 -18.84 -16.76 0.25
N THR A 358 -18.57 -17.84 -0.47
CA THR A 358 -17.20 -18.26 -0.80
C THR A 358 -16.46 -17.24 -1.67
N MET A 359 -17.16 -16.49 -2.52
CA MET A 359 -16.56 -15.39 -3.30
C MET A 359 -15.97 -14.31 -2.40
N PHE A 360 -16.58 -14.06 -1.24
CA PHE A 360 -16.07 -13.09 -0.27
C PHE A 360 -14.89 -13.65 0.54
N TYR A 361 -14.97 -14.91 0.98
CA TYR A 361 -13.87 -15.54 1.72
C TYR A 361 -12.58 -15.63 0.90
N THR A 362 -12.70 -15.97 -0.38
CA THR A 362 -11.55 -16.03 -1.31
C THR A 362 -10.92 -14.67 -1.59
N CYS A 363 -11.58 -13.55 -1.26
CA CYS A 363 -11.00 -12.20 -1.36
C CYS A 363 -10.11 -11.82 -0.17
N ALA A 364 -10.04 -12.64 0.89
CA ALA A 364 -9.20 -12.36 2.05
C ALA A 364 -7.70 -12.25 1.69
N ASP A 365 -7.28 -12.92 0.62
CA ASP A 365 -5.94 -12.88 0.04
C ASP A 365 -5.44 -11.47 -0.35
N ALA A 366 -6.35 -10.52 -0.58
CA ALA A 366 -6.02 -9.15 -0.92
C ALA A 366 -5.50 -8.34 0.27
N LEU A 367 -5.69 -8.83 1.51
CA LEU A 367 -5.32 -8.14 2.74
C LEU A 367 -3.82 -7.81 2.86
N PRO A 368 -2.87 -8.77 2.69
CA PRO A 368 -1.44 -8.48 2.82
C PRO A 368 -0.88 -7.56 1.74
N VAL A 369 -1.52 -7.46 0.56
CA VAL A 369 -1.00 -6.72 -0.59
C VAL A 369 -0.76 -5.25 -0.25
N PHE A 370 -1.78 -4.54 0.23
CA PHE A 370 -1.61 -3.14 0.62
C PHE A 370 -0.74 -3.00 1.89
N LEU A 371 -0.82 -3.95 2.83
CA LEU A 371 -0.04 -3.89 4.07
C LEU A 371 1.47 -3.93 3.81
N GLN A 372 1.92 -4.70 2.82
CA GLN A 372 3.31 -4.75 2.38
C GLN A 372 3.71 -3.45 1.64
N GLU A 373 2.84 -2.93 0.77
CA GLU A 373 3.11 -1.71 0.00
C GLU A 373 2.95 -0.41 0.80
N ARG A 374 2.33 -0.47 1.99
CA ARG A 374 1.89 0.69 2.77
C ARG A 374 3.01 1.69 3.02
N TYR A 375 4.19 1.21 3.39
CA TYR A 375 5.32 2.07 3.73
C TYR A 375 5.88 2.78 2.49
N ILE A 376 5.92 2.09 1.34
CA ILE A 376 6.29 2.69 0.05
C ILE A 376 5.28 3.79 -0.31
N PHE A 377 3.98 3.49 -0.21
CA PHE A 377 2.91 4.46 -0.47
C PHE A 377 3.00 5.70 0.43
N LEU A 378 3.22 5.51 1.74
CA LEU A 378 3.32 6.63 2.69
C LEU A 378 4.53 7.51 2.38
N ARG A 379 5.68 6.91 2.03
CA ARG A 379 6.88 7.64 1.63
C ARG A 379 6.64 8.44 0.35
N GLU A 380 6.15 7.80 -0.72
CA GLU A 380 5.94 8.45 -2.03
C GLU A 380 4.92 9.59 -1.95
N THR A 381 3.84 9.42 -1.17
CA THR A 381 2.83 10.47 -0.98
C THR A 381 3.27 11.59 -0.04
N ALA A 382 4.18 11.33 0.90
CA ALA A 382 4.74 12.37 1.77
C ALA A 382 5.59 13.40 0.98
N TYR A 383 6.19 13.00 -0.13
CA TYR A 383 6.97 13.84 -1.04
C TYR A 383 6.18 14.38 -2.23
N GLY A 384 4.86 14.16 -2.30
CA GLY A 384 4.04 14.66 -3.40
C GLY A 384 4.31 13.98 -4.74
N ALA A 385 4.77 12.72 -4.76
CA ALA A 385 5.01 12.00 -6.01
C ALA A 385 3.72 11.78 -6.84
N TYR A 386 2.60 11.50 -6.16
CA TYR A 386 1.27 11.34 -6.76
C TYR A 386 0.16 11.48 -5.71
N ARG A 387 -1.08 11.67 -6.18
CA ARG A 387 -2.26 11.81 -5.34
C ARG A 387 -2.73 10.46 -4.80
N ARG A 388 -3.28 10.47 -3.58
CA ARG A 388 -3.90 9.29 -2.97
C ARG A 388 -5.07 8.73 -3.81
N THR A 389 -5.84 9.60 -4.45
CA THR A 389 -6.92 9.19 -5.36
C THR A 389 -6.39 8.42 -6.56
N SER A 390 -5.27 8.85 -7.15
CA SER A 390 -4.62 8.18 -8.29
C SER A 390 -4.21 6.76 -7.92
N TYR A 391 -3.68 6.57 -6.70
CA TYR A 391 -3.34 5.25 -6.16
C TYR A 391 -4.57 4.34 -6.03
N VAL A 392 -5.63 4.80 -5.36
CA VAL A 392 -6.85 4.00 -5.15
C VAL A 392 -7.48 3.57 -6.48
N LEU A 393 -7.58 4.47 -7.45
CA LEU A 393 -8.13 4.15 -8.77
C LEU A 393 -7.21 3.21 -9.55
N SER A 394 -5.89 3.43 -9.51
CA SER A 394 -4.95 2.53 -10.18
C SER A 394 -5.03 1.09 -9.64
N ASN A 395 -5.15 0.93 -8.32
CA ASN A 395 -5.32 -0.36 -7.66
C ASN A 395 -6.66 -1.03 -8.05
N ALA A 396 -7.73 -0.24 -8.16
CA ALA A 396 -9.03 -0.72 -8.63
C ALA A 396 -8.98 -1.23 -10.09
N ILE A 397 -8.26 -0.55 -10.97
CA ILE A 397 -8.09 -0.94 -12.38
C ILE A 397 -7.27 -2.23 -12.50
N VAL A 398 -6.17 -2.35 -11.76
CA VAL A 398 -5.30 -3.55 -11.84
C VAL A 398 -5.96 -4.77 -11.23
N SER A 399 -6.76 -4.60 -10.17
CA SER A 399 -7.48 -5.72 -9.53
C SER A 399 -8.62 -6.26 -10.38
N PHE A 400 -9.22 -5.49 -11.29
CA PHE A 400 -10.45 -5.91 -11.99
C PHE A 400 -10.28 -7.09 -12.98
N PRO A 401 -9.28 -7.13 -13.89
CA PRO A 401 -9.16 -8.22 -14.86
C PRO A 401 -9.00 -9.62 -14.23
N PRO A 402 -8.19 -9.82 -13.17
CA PRO A 402 -8.16 -11.10 -12.45
C PRO A 402 -9.53 -11.54 -11.93
N LEU A 403 -10.35 -10.62 -11.40
CA LEU A 403 -11.70 -10.95 -10.91
C LEU A 403 -12.63 -11.46 -12.01
N VAL A 404 -12.50 -10.92 -13.23
CA VAL A 404 -13.26 -11.41 -14.40
C VAL A 404 -12.91 -12.87 -14.68
N VAL A 405 -11.62 -13.21 -14.72
CA VAL A 405 -11.18 -14.60 -14.98
C VAL A 405 -11.67 -15.55 -13.89
N LEU A 406 -11.56 -15.16 -12.62
CA LEU A 406 -12.04 -15.97 -11.49
C LEU A 406 -13.56 -16.17 -11.52
N SER A 407 -14.31 -15.10 -11.85
CA SER A 407 -15.76 -15.17 -11.95
C SER A 407 -16.22 -16.13 -13.05
N LEU A 408 -15.56 -16.09 -14.22
CA LEU A 408 -15.83 -17.01 -15.31
C LEU A 408 -15.46 -18.44 -14.93
N ALA A 409 -14.27 -18.66 -14.37
CA ALA A 409 -13.83 -19.99 -13.96
C ALA A 409 -14.83 -20.64 -13.00
N PHE A 410 -15.25 -19.92 -11.96
CA PHE A 410 -16.26 -20.43 -11.02
C PHE A 410 -17.60 -20.68 -11.70
N ALA A 411 -18.12 -19.71 -12.47
CA ALA A 411 -19.40 -19.84 -13.15
C ALA A 411 -19.43 -21.03 -14.12
N PHE A 412 -18.36 -21.25 -14.89
CA PHE A 412 -18.25 -22.39 -15.80
C PHE A 412 -18.22 -23.72 -15.05
N THR A 413 -17.49 -23.80 -13.92
CA THR A 413 -17.39 -25.04 -13.14
C THR A 413 -18.73 -25.44 -12.52
N THR A 414 -19.54 -24.48 -12.06
CA THR A 414 -20.74 -24.79 -11.28
C THR A 414 -22.04 -24.73 -12.09
N PHE A 415 -22.22 -23.76 -12.98
CA PHE A 415 -23.53 -23.48 -13.58
C PHE A 415 -24.11 -24.68 -14.34
N PHE A 416 -23.30 -25.28 -15.21
CA PHE A 416 -23.72 -26.42 -16.04
C PHE A 416 -23.76 -27.73 -15.27
N ALA A 417 -22.83 -27.94 -14.34
CA ALA A 417 -22.73 -29.17 -13.56
C ALA A 417 -23.87 -29.31 -12.55
N VAL A 418 -24.25 -28.20 -11.90
CA VAL A 418 -25.38 -28.17 -10.95
C VAL A 418 -26.73 -28.23 -11.70
N GLY A 419 -26.76 -27.84 -12.97
CA GLY A 419 -27.98 -27.79 -13.77
C GLY A 419 -28.83 -26.57 -13.46
N LEU A 420 -28.18 -25.41 -13.27
CA LEU A 420 -28.86 -24.14 -13.04
C LEU A 420 -29.66 -23.72 -14.28
N ALA A 421 -30.82 -23.11 -14.05
CA ALA A 421 -31.77 -22.83 -15.11
C ALA A 421 -31.46 -21.49 -15.84
N GLY A 422 -32.10 -21.28 -17.00
CA GLY A 422 -32.10 -20.02 -17.76
C GLY A 422 -31.11 -19.90 -18.91
N GLY A 423 -30.42 -20.99 -19.26
CA GLY A 423 -29.50 -21.03 -20.41
C GLY A 423 -28.49 -19.90 -20.39
N VAL A 424 -28.31 -19.22 -21.53
CA VAL A 424 -27.31 -18.14 -21.69
C VAL A 424 -27.63 -16.91 -20.84
N SER A 425 -28.90 -16.50 -20.74
CA SER A 425 -29.29 -15.34 -19.94
C SER A 425 -29.08 -15.59 -18.45
N GLY A 426 -29.43 -16.80 -17.98
CA GLY A 426 -29.21 -17.23 -16.61
C GLY A 426 -27.73 -17.28 -16.25
N PHE A 427 -26.91 -17.88 -17.13
CA PHE A 427 -25.45 -17.96 -17.00
C PHE A 427 -24.79 -16.59 -16.94
N THR A 428 -25.20 -15.67 -17.82
CA THR A 428 -24.64 -14.31 -17.89
C THR A 428 -24.94 -13.55 -16.60
N PHE A 429 -26.19 -13.60 -16.12
CA PHE A 429 -26.54 -12.94 -14.85
C PHE A 429 -25.78 -13.56 -13.67
N TYR A 430 -25.69 -14.90 -13.61
CA TYR A 430 -24.94 -15.59 -12.56
C TYR A 430 -23.46 -15.19 -12.54
N THR A 431 -22.83 -15.13 -13.71
CA THR A 431 -21.44 -14.67 -13.86
C THR A 431 -21.28 -13.21 -13.41
N LEU A 432 -22.20 -12.32 -13.78
CA LEU A 432 -22.19 -10.92 -13.34
C LEU A 432 -22.38 -10.78 -11.83
N ALA A 433 -23.25 -11.60 -11.21
CA ALA A 433 -23.45 -11.62 -9.77
C ALA A 433 -22.19 -12.10 -9.02
N ILE A 434 -21.50 -13.12 -9.55
CA ILE A 434 -20.20 -13.57 -9.02
C ILE A 434 -19.14 -12.47 -9.16
N LEU A 435 -19.05 -11.84 -10.33
CA LEU A 435 -18.10 -10.74 -10.57
C LEU A 435 -18.35 -9.56 -9.62
N ALA A 436 -19.62 -9.18 -9.44
CA ALA A 436 -20.02 -8.13 -8.49
C ALA A 436 -19.65 -8.50 -7.05
N SER A 437 -19.82 -9.78 -6.67
CA SER A 437 -19.45 -10.30 -5.35
C SER A 437 -17.93 -10.23 -5.11
N PHE A 438 -17.14 -10.66 -6.09
CA PHE A 438 -15.69 -10.50 -6.07
C PHE A 438 -15.26 -9.03 -5.98
N TRP A 439 -15.92 -8.15 -6.75
CA TRP A 439 -15.66 -6.71 -6.74
C TRP A 439 -15.94 -6.07 -5.38
N ALA A 440 -17.06 -6.44 -4.75
CA ALA A 440 -17.45 -6.02 -3.41
C ALA A 440 -16.51 -6.56 -2.32
N GLY A 441 -16.22 -7.87 -2.36
CA GLY A 441 -15.33 -8.53 -1.41
C GLY A 441 -13.90 -7.99 -1.48
N SER A 442 -13.33 -7.85 -2.68
CA SER A 442 -12.02 -7.23 -2.88
C SER A 442 -11.97 -5.80 -2.35
N GLY A 443 -13.02 -5.01 -2.61
CA GLY A 443 -13.14 -3.65 -2.07
C GLY A 443 -13.16 -3.63 -0.53
N PHE A 444 -13.97 -4.48 0.08
CA PHE A 444 -14.10 -4.62 1.53
C PHE A 444 -12.78 -4.98 2.21
N VAL A 445 -12.08 -6.00 1.70
CA VAL A 445 -10.78 -6.43 2.25
C VAL A 445 -9.70 -5.37 2.05
N THR A 446 -9.70 -4.69 0.90
CA THR A 446 -8.78 -3.56 0.65
C THR A 446 -9.03 -2.42 1.65
N PHE A 447 -10.30 -2.08 1.93
CA PHE A 447 -10.63 -1.10 2.98
C PHE A 447 -10.09 -1.53 4.35
N LEU A 448 -10.33 -2.77 4.76
CA LEU A 448 -9.84 -3.28 6.05
C LEU A 448 -8.31 -3.25 6.14
N SER A 449 -7.59 -3.52 5.04
CA SER A 449 -6.12 -3.39 4.99
C SER A 449 -5.63 -1.96 5.24
N GLY A 450 -6.44 -0.95 4.94
CA GLY A 450 -6.15 0.46 5.22
C GLY A 450 -6.35 0.85 6.69
N VAL A 451 -7.24 0.15 7.39
CA VAL A 451 -7.60 0.42 8.79
C VAL A 451 -6.75 -0.41 9.76
N ILE A 452 -6.58 -1.70 9.48
CA ILE A 452 -5.92 -2.65 10.36
C ILE A 452 -4.43 -2.74 9.98
N PRO A 453 -3.49 -2.46 10.90
CA PRO A 453 -2.06 -2.45 10.56
C PRO A 453 -1.40 -3.83 10.51
N HIS A 454 -2.01 -4.85 11.13
CA HIS A 454 -1.43 -6.19 11.25
C HIS A 454 -2.21 -7.23 10.46
N VAL A 455 -1.49 -8.03 9.67
CA VAL A 455 -2.07 -9.04 8.76
C VAL A 455 -2.91 -10.07 9.52
N MET A 456 -2.40 -10.65 10.62
CA MET A 456 -3.10 -11.70 11.38
C MET A 456 -4.42 -11.20 11.98
N ILE A 457 -4.41 -10.01 12.59
CA ILE A 457 -5.64 -9.38 13.12
C ILE A 457 -6.63 -9.12 11.97
N GLY A 458 -6.13 -8.66 10.83
CA GLY A 458 -6.97 -8.41 9.66
C GLY A 458 -7.68 -9.68 9.17
N TYR A 459 -6.99 -10.82 9.09
CA TYR A 459 -7.62 -12.09 8.71
C TYR A 459 -8.73 -12.50 9.69
N THR A 460 -8.47 -12.42 11.00
CA THR A 460 -9.47 -12.74 12.02
C THR A 460 -10.71 -11.87 11.88
N VAL A 461 -10.55 -10.56 11.67
CA VAL A 461 -11.67 -9.62 11.48
C VAL A 461 -12.42 -9.92 10.19
N VAL A 462 -11.72 -10.13 9.08
CA VAL A 462 -12.35 -10.46 7.78
C VAL A 462 -13.20 -11.72 7.91
N VAL A 463 -12.64 -12.82 8.43
CA VAL A 463 -13.36 -14.10 8.56
C VAL A 463 -14.57 -13.99 9.47
N ALA A 464 -14.43 -13.31 10.63
CA ALA A 464 -15.53 -13.12 11.57
C ALA A 464 -16.67 -12.29 10.96
N VAL A 465 -16.35 -11.14 10.34
CA VAL A 465 -17.37 -10.27 9.72
C VAL A 465 -18.09 -10.97 8.57
N LEU A 466 -17.35 -11.71 7.72
CA LEU A 466 -17.96 -12.48 6.63
C LEU A 466 -18.88 -13.61 7.14
N ALA A 467 -18.51 -14.27 8.25
CA ALA A 467 -19.37 -15.29 8.87
C ALA A 467 -20.69 -14.70 9.36
N TYR A 468 -20.64 -13.52 9.99
CA TYR A 468 -21.87 -12.82 10.38
C TYR A 468 -22.67 -12.36 9.16
N PHE A 469 -22.02 -11.88 8.09
CA PHE A 469 -22.74 -11.52 6.86
C PHE A 469 -23.50 -12.71 6.27
N LEU A 470 -22.93 -13.92 6.30
CA LEU A 470 -23.64 -15.13 5.89
C LEU A 470 -24.82 -15.44 6.83
N LEU A 471 -24.65 -15.34 8.15
CA LEU A 471 -25.73 -15.58 9.12
C LEU A 471 -26.96 -14.69 8.85
N PHE A 472 -26.72 -13.41 8.60
CA PHE A 472 -27.78 -12.41 8.35
C PHE A 472 -28.08 -12.20 6.86
N SER A 473 -27.61 -13.06 5.96
CA SER A 473 -27.85 -12.95 4.51
C SER A 473 -29.31 -13.19 4.09
N GLY A 474 -30.12 -13.78 4.97
CA GLY A 474 -31.47 -14.28 4.65
C GLY A 474 -31.55 -15.79 4.43
N PHE A 475 -30.41 -16.49 4.40
CA PHE A 475 -30.37 -17.96 4.25
C PHE A 475 -30.73 -18.72 5.54
N PHE A 476 -30.06 -18.43 6.67
CA PHE A 476 -30.31 -19.14 7.93
C PHE A 476 -31.55 -18.64 8.66
N ILE A 477 -31.80 -17.33 8.61
CA ILE A 477 -32.94 -16.67 9.23
C ILE A 477 -33.56 -15.75 8.19
N ASN A 478 -34.81 -16.02 7.82
CA ASN A 478 -35.58 -15.16 6.91
C ASN A 478 -35.75 -13.77 7.50
N ARG A 479 -35.74 -12.74 6.64
CA ARG A 479 -35.85 -11.32 7.01
C ARG A 479 -36.95 -11.06 8.04
N ASP A 480 -38.14 -11.62 7.84
CA ASP A 480 -39.32 -11.34 8.67
C ASP A 480 -39.21 -11.91 10.10
N ARG A 481 -38.25 -12.82 10.34
CA ARG A 481 -37.97 -13.41 11.66
C ARG A 481 -36.77 -12.79 12.36
N ILE A 482 -36.03 -11.89 11.69
CA ILE A 482 -34.89 -11.21 12.30
C ILE A 482 -35.43 -10.17 13.30
N PRO A 483 -34.96 -10.17 14.56
CA PRO A 483 -35.38 -9.17 15.53
C PRO A 483 -35.08 -7.74 15.05
N GLN A 484 -35.97 -6.79 15.35
CA GLN A 484 -35.86 -5.41 14.85
C GLN A 484 -34.52 -4.74 15.21
N TYR A 485 -33.90 -5.09 16.33
CA TYR A 485 -32.60 -4.56 16.75
C TYR A 485 -31.40 -5.11 15.95
N TRP A 486 -31.56 -6.21 15.19
CA TRP A 486 -30.53 -6.79 14.32
C TRP A 486 -30.77 -6.58 12.82
N ILE A 487 -31.94 -6.07 12.43
CA ILE A 487 -32.33 -5.96 11.01
C ILE A 487 -31.37 -5.08 10.18
N TRP A 488 -30.72 -4.09 10.81
CA TRP A 488 -29.73 -3.24 10.14
C TRP A 488 -28.55 -4.04 9.60
N PHE A 489 -28.13 -5.10 10.29
CA PHE A 489 -26.99 -5.93 9.89
C PHE A 489 -27.33 -6.82 8.70
N HIS A 490 -28.61 -7.21 8.56
CA HIS A 490 -29.11 -7.87 7.36
C HIS A 490 -28.96 -6.98 6.11
N TYR A 491 -29.28 -5.69 6.20
CA TYR A 491 -29.08 -4.75 5.08
C TYR A 491 -27.60 -4.37 4.84
N LEU A 492 -26.75 -4.49 5.85
CA LEU A 492 -25.30 -4.30 5.74
C LEU A 492 -24.58 -5.52 5.14
N SER A 493 -25.20 -6.71 5.19
CA SER A 493 -24.61 -7.95 4.71
C SER A 493 -24.27 -7.88 3.21
N LEU A 494 -22.99 -8.12 2.89
CA LEU A 494 -22.52 -8.20 1.51
C LEU A 494 -23.00 -9.46 0.79
N VAL A 495 -23.35 -10.50 1.55
CA VAL A 495 -23.83 -11.78 1.01
C VAL A 495 -25.31 -11.73 0.64
N LYS A 496 -26.11 -10.88 1.33
CA LYS A 496 -27.56 -10.73 1.11
C LYS A 496 -27.90 -10.49 -0.37
N TYR A 497 -27.43 -9.37 -0.92
CA TYR A 497 -27.82 -8.91 -2.25
C TYR A 497 -27.45 -9.89 -3.38
N PRO A 498 -26.20 -10.41 -3.47
CA PRO A 498 -25.90 -11.37 -4.52
C PRO A 498 -26.67 -12.68 -4.33
N PHE A 499 -26.91 -13.14 -3.10
CA PHE A 499 -27.75 -14.30 -2.80
C PHE A 499 -29.19 -14.12 -3.29
N GLU A 500 -29.87 -13.05 -2.87
CA GLU A 500 -31.24 -12.73 -3.31
C GLU A 500 -31.33 -12.58 -4.85
N GLY A 501 -30.32 -11.95 -5.46
CA GLY A 501 -30.26 -11.75 -6.90
C GLY A 501 -30.17 -13.07 -7.68
N VAL A 502 -29.30 -14.01 -7.26
CA VAL A 502 -29.20 -15.32 -7.93
C VAL A 502 -30.42 -16.19 -7.67
N LEU A 503 -31.05 -16.09 -6.50
CA LEU A 503 -32.32 -16.78 -6.23
C LEU A 503 -33.43 -16.32 -7.16
N GLN A 504 -33.59 -15.01 -7.34
CA GLN A 504 -34.55 -14.48 -8.29
C GLN A 504 -34.22 -14.89 -9.72
N ASN A 505 -32.94 -14.89 -10.09
CA ASN A 505 -32.54 -15.34 -11.40
C ASN A 505 -32.89 -16.81 -11.63
N GLU A 506 -32.82 -17.67 -10.62
CA GLU A 506 -33.17 -19.08 -10.71
C GLU A 506 -34.69 -19.32 -10.70
N PHE A 507 -35.39 -18.78 -9.70
CA PHE A 507 -36.77 -19.14 -9.37
C PHE A 507 -37.85 -18.19 -9.92
N ALA A 508 -37.51 -16.97 -10.36
CA ALA A 508 -38.54 -16.03 -10.84
C ALA A 508 -39.05 -16.34 -12.27
N ARG A 509 -38.68 -17.49 -12.84
CA ARG A 509 -39.12 -17.91 -14.18
C ARG A 509 -40.51 -18.52 -14.09
N GLY A 510 -41.38 -18.15 -15.03
CA GLY A 510 -42.74 -18.68 -15.11
C GLY A 510 -42.76 -20.13 -15.62
N GLY A 511 -43.67 -20.93 -15.06
CA GLY A 511 -44.01 -22.27 -15.59
C GLY A 511 -43.32 -23.46 -14.92
N GLU A 512 -42.35 -23.24 -14.02
CA GLU A 512 -41.70 -24.32 -13.27
C GLU A 512 -42.45 -24.64 -11.97
N CYS A 513 -42.60 -25.93 -11.68
CA CYS A 513 -43.29 -26.43 -10.50
C CYS A 513 -42.32 -27.16 -9.58
N PHE A 514 -42.19 -26.69 -8.33
CA PHE A 514 -41.26 -27.25 -7.35
C PHE A 514 -41.93 -28.19 -6.34
N VAL A 515 -43.23 -28.00 -6.10
CA VAL A 515 -44.02 -28.88 -5.23
C VAL A 515 -45.33 -29.23 -5.94
N ARG A 516 -45.52 -30.53 -6.23
CA ARG A 516 -46.79 -31.07 -6.72
C ARG A 516 -47.69 -31.49 -5.55
N GLY A 517 -48.99 -31.68 -5.82
CA GLY A 517 -50.00 -32.03 -4.82
C GLY A 517 -49.58 -33.16 -3.87
N THR A 518 -49.12 -34.30 -4.38
CA THR A 518 -48.68 -35.42 -3.52
C THR A 518 -47.41 -35.12 -2.74
N GLN A 519 -46.52 -34.30 -3.30
CA GLN A 519 -45.24 -33.90 -2.70
C GLN A 519 -45.40 -32.85 -1.60
N MET A 520 -46.58 -32.23 -1.48
CA MET A 520 -46.91 -31.29 -0.40
C MET A 520 -46.72 -31.91 1.00
N PHE A 521 -46.83 -33.24 1.11
CA PHE A 521 -46.68 -33.96 2.37
C PHE A 521 -45.27 -34.46 2.65
N ASP A 522 -44.31 -34.33 1.73
CA ASP A 522 -42.98 -34.97 1.83
C ASP A 522 -42.13 -34.43 2.98
N ASN A 523 -42.35 -33.18 3.40
CA ASN A 523 -41.71 -32.56 4.56
C ASN A 523 -42.62 -32.56 5.81
N SER A 524 -43.60 -33.46 5.87
CA SER A 524 -44.53 -33.58 7.00
C SER A 524 -44.53 -35.01 7.55
N PRO A 525 -45.05 -35.25 8.76
CA PRO A 525 -45.25 -36.61 9.28
C PRO A 525 -46.12 -37.51 8.37
N LEU A 526 -46.87 -36.92 7.43
CA LEU A 526 -47.69 -37.63 6.46
C LEU A 526 -46.91 -38.14 5.24
N ALA A 527 -45.60 -37.90 5.17
CA ALA A 527 -44.75 -38.35 4.06
C ALA A 527 -44.80 -39.88 3.86
N MET A 528 -44.88 -40.65 4.94
CA MET A 528 -44.93 -42.12 4.93
C MET A 528 -46.30 -42.71 4.57
N MET A 529 -47.34 -41.88 4.44
CA MET A 529 -48.68 -42.37 4.14
C MET A 529 -48.77 -42.85 2.68
N PRO A 530 -49.57 -43.90 2.38
CA PRO A 530 -49.79 -44.35 1.01
C PRO A 530 -50.34 -43.24 0.10
N ASP A 531 -49.96 -43.23 -1.17
CA ASP A 531 -50.40 -42.21 -2.13
C ASP A 531 -51.93 -42.14 -2.29
N ALA A 532 -52.63 -43.27 -2.10
CA ALA A 532 -54.08 -43.32 -2.07
C ALA A 532 -54.70 -42.50 -0.92
N VAL A 533 -54.00 -42.40 0.22
CA VAL A 533 -54.42 -41.58 1.35
C VAL A 533 -54.10 -40.11 1.06
N LYS A 534 -52.89 -39.82 0.58
CA LYS A 534 -52.48 -38.45 0.19
C LYS A 534 -53.44 -37.84 -0.83
N THR A 535 -53.83 -38.61 -1.85
CA THR A 535 -54.78 -38.16 -2.88
C THR A 535 -56.18 -37.89 -2.35
N ARG A 536 -56.69 -38.72 -1.42
CA ARG A 536 -57.97 -38.44 -0.74
C ARG A 536 -57.91 -37.17 0.12
N VAL A 537 -56.82 -36.98 0.87
CA VAL A 537 -56.62 -35.78 1.68
C VAL A 537 -56.57 -34.54 0.78
N LEU A 538 -55.87 -34.59 -0.36
CA LEU A 538 -55.84 -33.50 -1.34
C LEU A 538 -57.22 -33.19 -1.92
N ALA A 539 -58.02 -34.21 -2.24
CA ALA A 539 -59.39 -34.02 -2.72
C ALA A 539 -60.27 -33.34 -1.66
N SER A 540 -60.15 -33.74 -0.39
CA SER A 540 -60.85 -33.09 0.73
C SER A 540 -60.42 -31.63 0.91
N ILE A 541 -59.11 -31.35 0.91
CA ILE A 541 -58.59 -29.97 0.97
C ILE A 541 -59.10 -29.15 -0.22
N GLY A 542 -59.07 -29.71 -1.42
CA GLY A 542 -59.56 -29.06 -2.63
C GLY A 542 -61.05 -28.71 -2.55
N SER A 543 -61.88 -29.62 -2.03
CA SER A 543 -63.31 -29.37 -1.81
C SER A 543 -63.57 -28.26 -0.80
N ALA A 544 -62.77 -28.18 0.28
CA ALA A 544 -62.90 -27.16 1.30
C ALA A 544 -62.46 -25.77 0.80
N LEU A 545 -61.43 -25.71 -0.05
CA LEU A 545 -60.90 -24.47 -0.61
C LEU A 545 -61.62 -24.01 -1.89
N GLY A 546 -62.53 -24.83 -2.44
CA GLY A 546 -63.20 -24.55 -3.72
C GLY A 546 -62.28 -24.66 -4.94
N VAL A 547 -61.16 -25.37 -4.82
CA VAL A 547 -60.14 -25.50 -5.89
C VAL A 547 -59.87 -26.98 -6.16
N LYS A 548 -59.79 -27.39 -7.43
CA LYS A 548 -59.42 -28.76 -7.79
C LYS A 548 -57.91 -28.98 -7.58
N ILE A 549 -57.54 -29.56 -6.43
CA ILE A 549 -56.16 -29.97 -6.12
C ILE A 549 -56.03 -31.47 -6.34
N GLY A 550 -55.35 -31.84 -7.43
CA GLY A 550 -55.01 -33.22 -7.74
C GLY A 550 -53.55 -33.54 -7.41
N PRO A 551 -53.12 -34.80 -7.61
CA PRO A 551 -51.75 -35.24 -7.32
C PRO A 551 -50.69 -34.48 -8.12
N ASN A 552 -51.00 -34.10 -9.36
CA ASN A 552 -50.09 -33.38 -10.26
C ASN A 552 -50.28 -31.86 -10.27
N THR A 553 -51.23 -31.33 -9.48
CA THR A 553 -51.47 -29.89 -9.41
C THR A 553 -50.25 -29.21 -8.80
N CYS A 554 -49.83 -28.09 -9.40
CA CYS A 554 -48.71 -27.35 -8.88
C CYS A 554 -49.13 -26.54 -7.65
N VAL A 555 -48.56 -26.88 -6.49
CA VAL A 555 -48.86 -26.23 -5.20
C VAL A 555 -47.89 -25.08 -4.94
N MET A 556 -46.61 -25.26 -5.27
CA MET A 556 -45.60 -24.20 -5.16
C MET A 556 -44.87 -23.97 -6.49
N THR A 557 -44.98 -22.73 -6.95
CA THR A 557 -44.18 -22.19 -8.06
C THR A 557 -42.91 -21.55 -7.52
N GLY A 558 -41.96 -21.21 -8.40
CA GLY A 558 -40.74 -20.49 -8.00
C GLY A 558 -41.01 -19.15 -7.31
N HIS A 559 -42.08 -18.43 -7.66
CA HIS A 559 -42.49 -17.21 -6.95
C HIS A 559 -42.91 -17.48 -5.50
N ASN A 560 -43.53 -18.64 -5.23
CA ASN A 560 -43.88 -19.04 -3.87
C ASN A 560 -42.62 -19.35 -3.07
N VAL A 561 -41.63 -20.04 -3.67
CA VAL A 561 -40.33 -20.31 -3.05
C VAL A 561 -39.62 -19.01 -2.67
N LEU A 562 -39.60 -18.02 -3.57
CA LEU A 562 -39.02 -16.70 -3.29
C LEU A 562 -39.74 -15.97 -2.17
N ARG A 563 -41.07 -16.05 -2.11
CA ARG A 563 -41.87 -15.45 -1.04
C ARG A 563 -41.60 -16.12 0.31
N GLU A 564 -41.48 -17.44 0.35
CA GLU A 564 -41.14 -18.18 1.57
C GLU A 564 -39.74 -17.84 2.08
N ALA A 565 -38.78 -17.65 1.17
CA ALA A 565 -37.43 -17.17 1.48
C ALA A 565 -37.38 -15.65 1.80
N ALA A 566 -38.53 -14.97 1.87
CA ALA A 566 -38.66 -13.51 2.08
C ALA A 566 -37.93 -12.63 1.02
N VAL A 567 -37.65 -13.17 -0.17
CA VAL A 567 -36.99 -12.48 -1.29
C VAL A 567 -38.03 -11.76 -2.14
N THR A 568 -38.53 -10.64 -1.64
CA THR A 568 -39.65 -9.90 -2.27
C THR A 568 -39.42 -8.40 -2.42
N GLN A 569 -38.35 -7.85 -1.84
CA GLN A 569 -38.15 -6.39 -1.76
C GLN A 569 -37.55 -5.76 -3.02
N LEU A 570 -36.53 -6.41 -3.58
CA LEU A 570 -35.72 -5.88 -4.68
C LEU A 570 -35.78 -6.82 -5.88
N GLY A 571 -35.65 -6.29 -7.08
CA GLY A 571 -35.47 -7.08 -8.29
C GLY A 571 -34.03 -7.57 -8.46
N LYS A 572 -33.82 -8.62 -9.27
CA LYS A 572 -32.49 -9.21 -9.50
C LYS A 572 -31.44 -8.22 -9.99
N TRP A 573 -31.82 -7.26 -10.82
CA TRP A 573 -30.93 -6.22 -11.33
C TRP A 573 -30.59 -5.15 -10.27
N GLU A 574 -31.53 -4.84 -9.39
CA GLU A 574 -31.30 -3.93 -8.26
C GLU A 574 -30.33 -4.56 -7.27
N CYS A 575 -30.52 -5.85 -6.95
CA CYS A 575 -29.58 -6.63 -6.15
C CYS A 575 -28.16 -6.57 -6.75
N LEU A 576 -28.02 -6.82 -8.06
CA LEU A 576 -26.74 -6.76 -8.75
C LEU A 576 -26.09 -5.37 -8.65
N LEU A 577 -26.86 -4.30 -8.87
CA LEU A 577 -26.37 -2.92 -8.78
C LEU A 577 -25.92 -2.58 -7.35
N VAL A 578 -26.67 -3.01 -6.33
CA VAL A 578 -26.29 -2.80 -4.93
C VAL A 578 -24.99 -3.54 -4.61
N THR A 579 -24.85 -4.81 -5.04
CA THR A 579 -23.59 -5.57 -4.87
C THR A 579 -22.43 -4.86 -5.55
N ALA A 580 -22.61 -4.38 -6.79
CA ALA A 580 -21.56 -3.63 -7.49
C ALA A 580 -21.21 -2.31 -6.77
N ALA A 581 -22.22 -1.59 -6.27
CA ALA A 581 -22.07 -0.33 -5.54
C ALA A 581 -21.24 -0.51 -4.26
N TRP A 582 -21.39 -1.61 -3.53
CA TRP A 582 -20.57 -1.93 -2.36
C TRP A 582 -19.07 -1.92 -2.68
N GLY A 583 -18.66 -2.45 -3.83
CA GLY A 583 -17.24 -2.46 -4.21
C GLY A 583 -16.69 -1.07 -4.53
N PHE A 584 -17.50 -0.12 -5.00
CA PHE A 584 -17.10 1.29 -5.12
C PHE A 584 -17.09 1.99 -3.77
N PHE A 585 -18.10 1.74 -2.94
CA PHE A 585 -18.21 2.30 -1.61
C PHE A 585 -17.01 1.95 -0.72
N PHE A 586 -16.60 0.68 -0.68
CA PHE A 586 -15.43 0.30 0.12
C PHE A 586 -14.12 0.88 -0.43
N ARG A 587 -13.99 1.08 -1.74
CA ARG A 587 -12.82 1.79 -2.31
C ARG A 587 -12.81 3.27 -1.92
N LEU A 588 -13.98 3.90 -1.81
CA LEU A 588 -14.10 5.25 -1.27
C LEU A 588 -13.73 5.28 0.23
N LEU A 589 -14.18 4.32 1.02
CA LEU A 589 -13.77 4.19 2.43
C LEU A 589 -12.28 3.95 2.58
N PHE A 590 -11.69 3.13 1.71
CA PHE A 590 -10.25 2.91 1.65
C PHE A 590 -9.50 4.23 1.38
N TYR A 591 -9.98 5.05 0.44
CA TYR A 591 -9.43 6.38 0.24
C TYR A 591 -9.45 7.22 1.53
N PHE A 592 -10.58 7.25 2.25
CA PHE A 592 -10.67 7.97 3.51
C PHE A 592 -9.74 7.40 4.59
N SER A 593 -9.57 6.08 4.68
CA SER A 593 -8.62 5.48 5.62
C SER A 593 -7.17 5.91 5.33
N LEU A 594 -6.80 6.05 4.05
CA LEU A 594 -5.47 6.55 3.66
C LEU A 594 -5.28 8.03 4.03
N VAL A 595 -6.33 8.85 3.89
CA VAL A 595 -6.28 10.27 4.27
C VAL A 595 -6.13 10.41 5.78
N LEU A 596 -6.94 9.70 6.58
CA LEU A 596 -6.92 9.76 8.03
C LEU A 596 -5.65 9.15 8.62
N GLY A 597 -5.21 7.99 8.12
CA GLY A 597 -4.01 7.30 8.58
C GLY A 597 -2.72 8.11 8.40
N SER A 598 -2.69 9.06 7.47
CA SER A 598 -1.54 9.94 7.25
C SER A 598 -1.40 11.06 8.29
N LYS A 599 -2.49 11.48 8.95
CA LYS A 599 -2.48 12.55 9.96
C LYS A 599 -1.99 12.07 11.32
N ASN A 600 -2.25 10.81 11.68
CA ASN A 600 -1.94 10.27 13.00
C ASN A 600 -0.48 9.88 13.25
N LYS A 601 0.38 9.78 12.22
CA LYS A 601 1.80 9.40 12.38
C LYS A 601 2.77 10.59 12.45
N ARG A 602 2.28 11.84 12.36
CA ARG A 602 3.08 13.07 12.46
C ARG A 602 2.87 13.84 13.77
N ARG A 603 2.22 13.20 14.76
CA ARG A 603 2.12 13.69 16.13
C ARG A 603 2.98 12.85 17.03
#